data_AF-A0A7L4FC84-F1
#
_entry.id   AF-A0A7L4FC84-F1
#
_cell.length_a   1.000
_cell.length_b   1.000
_cell.length_c   1.000
_cell.angle_alpha   90.00
_cell.angle_beta   90.00
_cell.angle_gamma   90.00
#
_symmetry.space_group_name_H-M   'P 1'
#
loop_
_entity.id
_entity.type
_entity.pdbx_description
1 polymer ?
#
loop_
_entity_poly.entity_id
_entity_poly.type
_entity_poly.pdbx_seq_one_letter_code
_entity_poly.pdbx_strand_id
1 'polypeptide(L)'
;VKELVLDNCRSYEGKIEGLTDEFEELEFLSTINVGLTSVANLPKLNKLKKLELSDNRISGGLEVLAEKCPNLTHLNLSGNKIKDLGTIEPLKKLENLKSLDLFNCEVTNLNDYRENVFKLLPQLTYLDGYDRDDKEAPDSDAEGYVEGLDDEEEDEDVLSLVKDRDDKEAPDSDAEGYVEGLDDEEEDEDEEEYDDDAQVVEDEEDEEEEEEGEEEDVSGEEE
;
A
#
# COMPACT_ATOMS: atom_id res chain seq x y z
N VAL A 1 -9.69 -15.82 -12.03
CA VAL A 1 -9.69 -14.35 -11.86
C VAL A 1 -8.30 -14.00 -11.36
N LYS A 2 -7.61 -13.04 -12.00
CA LYS A 2 -6.24 -12.66 -11.62
C LYS A 2 -6.18 -11.46 -10.67
N GLU A 3 -7.19 -10.60 -10.73
CA GLU A 3 -7.25 -9.37 -9.94
C GLU A 3 -8.64 -9.23 -9.36
N LEU A 4 -8.72 -8.85 -8.08
CA LEU A 4 -9.97 -8.63 -7.38
C LEU A 4 -9.87 -7.38 -6.52
N VAL A 5 -10.79 -6.43 -6.73
CA VAL A 5 -10.87 -5.17 -5.99
C VAL A 5 -12.18 -5.14 -5.23
N LEU A 6 -12.11 -4.94 -3.91
CA LEU A 6 -13.24 -4.93 -2.97
C LEU A 6 -13.23 -3.65 -2.13
N ASP A 7 -12.60 -2.59 -2.62
CA ASP A 7 -12.42 -1.34 -1.87
C ASP A 7 -13.76 -0.70 -1.53
N ASN A 8 -13.82 -0.01 -0.38
CA ASN A 8 -15.00 0.68 0.13
C ASN A 8 -16.24 -0.23 0.32
N CYS A 9 -16.06 -1.55 0.29
CA CYS A 9 -17.06 -2.51 0.74
C CYS A 9 -17.12 -2.55 2.27
N ARG A 10 -18.09 -3.25 2.84
CA ARG A 10 -18.18 -3.43 4.29
C ARG A 10 -17.95 -4.87 4.68
N SER A 11 -16.90 -5.14 5.45
CA SER A 11 -16.72 -6.42 6.10
C SER A 11 -17.70 -6.60 7.27
N TYR A 12 -18.15 -7.84 7.47
CA TYR A 12 -18.93 -8.21 8.65
C TYR A 12 -17.95 -8.57 9.79
N GLU A 13 -18.16 -7.99 10.97
CA GLU A 13 -17.27 -8.15 12.14
C GLU A 13 -15.77 -7.84 11.89
N GLY A 14 -15.43 -7.09 10.84
CA GLY A 14 -14.03 -6.81 10.49
C GLY A 14 -13.28 -8.02 9.94
N LYS A 15 -13.99 -8.99 9.34
CA LYS A 15 -13.41 -10.21 8.76
C LYS A 15 -13.69 -10.30 7.27
N ILE A 16 -12.77 -10.97 6.57
CA ILE A 16 -12.97 -11.34 5.17
C ILE A 16 -14.01 -12.47 5.11
N GLU A 17 -14.98 -12.30 4.24
CA GLU A 17 -16.04 -13.28 3.95
C GLU A 17 -16.21 -13.45 2.45
N GLY A 18 -16.64 -14.64 2.02
CA GLY A 18 -16.91 -14.94 0.61
C GLY A 18 -15.67 -15.25 -0.24
N LEU A 19 -14.46 -14.96 0.23
CA LEU A 19 -13.23 -15.47 -0.39
C LEU A 19 -13.01 -16.93 0.00
N THR A 20 -12.80 -17.78 -1.00
CA THR A 20 -12.57 -19.23 -0.86
C THR A 20 -11.25 -19.63 -1.51
N ASP A 21 -10.84 -20.89 -1.35
CA ASP A 21 -9.64 -21.42 -2.01
C ASP A 21 -9.83 -21.61 -3.53
N GLU A 22 -11.01 -21.32 -4.10
CA GLU A 22 -11.28 -21.43 -5.54
C GLU A 22 -10.61 -20.33 -6.38
N PHE A 23 -10.15 -19.26 -5.73
CA PHE A 23 -9.43 -18.15 -6.35
C PHE A 23 -7.94 -18.49 -6.59
N GLU A 24 -7.66 -19.68 -7.15
CA GLU A 24 -6.31 -20.24 -7.30
C GLU A 24 -5.38 -19.37 -8.18
N GLU A 25 -5.97 -18.65 -9.15
CA GLU A 25 -5.26 -17.79 -10.10
C GLU A 25 -5.14 -16.32 -9.66
N LEU A 26 -5.56 -15.98 -8.45
CA LEU A 26 -5.55 -14.59 -7.97
C LEU A 26 -4.12 -14.13 -7.69
N GLU A 27 -3.70 -13.06 -8.36
CA GLU A 27 -2.38 -12.44 -8.26
C GLU A 27 -2.44 -11.09 -7.50
N PHE A 28 -3.57 -10.38 -7.58
CA PHE A 28 -3.81 -9.10 -6.92
C PHE A 28 -5.12 -9.09 -6.15
N LEU A 29 -5.08 -8.65 -4.89
CA LEU A 29 -6.25 -8.45 -4.04
C LEU A 29 -6.19 -7.06 -3.39
N SER A 30 -7.23 -6.26 -3.61
CA SER A 30 -7.41 -4.98 -2.94
C SER A 30 -8.65 -4.99 -2.04
N THR A 31 -8.46 -4.62 -0.78
CA THR A 31 -9.50 -4.53 0.25
C THR A 31 -9.29 -3.26 1.07
N ILE A 32 -9.27 -2.11 0.40
CA ILE A 32 -9.03 -0.81 1.02
C ILE A 32 -10.31 -0.29 1.68
N ASN A 33 -10.18 0.28 2.89
CA ASN A 33 -11.29 0.91 3.61
C ASN A 33 -12.55 0.02 3.75
N VAL A 34 -12.33 -1.24 4.13
CA VAL A 34 -13.43 -2.21 4.32
C VAL A 34 -13.76 -2.48 5.79
N GLY A 35 -13.01 -1.87 6.70
CA GLY A 35 -13.16 -2.02 8.15
C GLY A 35 -12.62 -3.33 8.71
N LEU A 36 -11.67 -3.97 8.03
CA LEU A 36 -11.03 -5.20 8.51
C LEU A 36 -10.27 -4.94 9.81
N THR A 37 -10.37 -5.88 10.75
CA THR A 37 -9.59 -5.89 11.99
C THR A 37 -8.57 -7.02 12.01
N SER A 38 -8.73 -8.02 11.14
CA SER A 38 -7.85 -9.18 11.04
C SER A 38 -7.84 -9.78 9.63
N VAL A 39 -6.71 -10.41 9.28
CA VAL A 39 -6.51 -11.18 8.04
C VAL A 39 -6.65 -12.70 8.25
N ALA A 40 -7.06 -13.15 9.44
CA ALA A 40 -7.10 -14.57 9.80
C ALA A 40 -7.99 -15.43 8.88
N ASN A 41 -9.03 -14.83 8.29
CA ASN A 41 -9.98 -15.50 7.42
C ASN A 41 -9.54 -15.57 5.94
N LEU A 42 -8.30 -15.18 5.62
CA LEU A 42 -7.81 -15.33 4.25
C LEU A 42 -7.77 -16.81 3.83
N PRO A 43 -8.34 -17.17 2.66
CA PRO A 43 -8.11 -18.47 2.05
C PRO A 43 -6.65 -18.62 1.63
N LYS A 44 -6.27 -19.83 1.23
CA LYS A 44 -4.92 -20.09 0.72
C LYS A 44 -4.82 -19.58 -0.72
N LEU A 45 -4.07 -18.51 -0.93
CA LEU A 45 -3.91 -17.82 -2.21
C LEU A 45 -2.45 -17.92 -2.64
N ASN A 46 -2.06 -19.08 -3.18
CA ASN A 46 -0.66 -19.38 -3.50
C ASN A 46 -0.08 -18.50 -4.61
N LYS A 47 -0.91 -17.97 -5.52
CA LYS A 47 -0.46 -17.11 -6.62
C LYS A 47 -0.52 -15.62 -6.29
N LEU A 48 -0.98 -15.25 -5.10
CA LEU A 48 -1.12 -13.85 -4.71
C LEU A 48 0.26 -13.21 -4.54
N LYS A 49 0.48 -12.11 -5.27
CA LYS A 49 1.74 -11.35 -5.28
C LYS A 49 1.58 -9.99 -4.62
N LYS A 50 0.43 -9.32 -4.80
CA LYS A 50 0.17 -7.99 -4.26
C LYS A 50 -1.13 -7.95 -3.47
N LEU A 51 -1.06 -7.41 -2.26
CA LEU A 51 -2.15 -7.32 -1.30
C LEU A 51 -2.25 -5.91 -0.73
N GLU A 52 -3.36 -5.22 -1.03
CA GLU A 52 -3.67 -3.89 -0.49
C GLU A 52 -4.68 -4.00 0.66
N LEU A 53 -4.25 -3.61 1.86
CA LEU A 53 -5.04 -3.62 3.09
C LEU A 53 -5.12 -2.22 3.73
N SER A 54 -4.91 -1.18 2.94
CA SER A 54 -4.86 0.21 3.38
C SER A 54 -6.18 0.66 4.03
N ASP A 55 -6.10 1.61 4.95
CA ASP A 55 -7.27 2.21 5.63
C ASP A 55 -8.19 1.20 6.33
N ASN A 56 -7.59 0.18 6.95
CA ASN A 56 -8.29 -0.77 7.80
C ASN A 56 -7.94 -0.56 9.28
N ARG A 57 -8.28 -1.52 10.14
CA ARG A 57 -8.06 -1.47 11.60
C ARG A 57 -7.25 -2.67 12.08
N ILE A 58 -6.39 -3.22 11.22
CA ILE A 58 -5.55 -4.38 11.53
C ILE A 58 -4.49 -3.96 12.54
N SER A 59 -4.32 -4.75 13.60
CA SER A 59 -3.33 -4.49 14.65
C SER A 59 -2.42 -5.68 14.95
N GLY A 60 -2.49 -6.75 14.14
CA GLY A 60 -1.72 -7.98 14.33
C GLY A 60 -2.29 -9.16 13.55
N GLY A 61 -1.85 -10.38 13.90
CA GLY A 61 -2.26 -11.61 13.21
C GLY A 61 -1.63 -11.78 11.83
N LEU A 62 -0.49 -11.11 11.57
CA LEU A 62 0.19 -11.11 10.29
C LEU A 62 0.90 -12.44 9.99
N GLU A 63 1.10 -13.30 10.99
CA GLU A 63 1.67 -14.64 10.82
C GLU A 63 0.90 -15.52 9.83
N VAL A 64 -0.42 -15.29 9.70
CA VAL A 64 -1.29 -16.02 8.77
C VAL A 64 -0.90 -15.75 7.32
N LEU A 65 -0.34 -14.57 7.01
CA LEU A 65 0.06 -14.23 5.64
C LEU A 65 1.14 -15.18 5.12
N ALA A 66 2.07 -15.60 5.97
CA ALA A 66 3.12 -16.56 5.60
C ALA A 66 2.55 -17.94 5.22
N GLU A 67 1.45 -18.36 5.85
CA GLU A 67 0.81 -19.64 5.59
C GLU A 67 -0.13 -19.61 4.38
N LYS A 68 -0.83 -18.47 4.20
CA LYS A 68 -1.89 -18.31 3.21
C LYS A 68 -1.40 -17.75 1.88
N CYS A 69 -0.42 -16.85 1.91
CA CYS A 69 0.07 -16.10 0.75
C CYS A 69 1.62 -16.19 0.68
N PRO A 70 2.21 -17.39 0.52
CA PRO A 70 3.67 -17.57 0.62
C PRO A 70 4.48 -16.86 -0.48
N ASN A 71 3.83 -16.51 -1.60
CA ASN A 71 4.47 -15.85 -2.75
C ASN A 71 4.22 -14.33 -2.80
N LEU A 72 3.78 -13.75 -1.68
CA LEU A 72 3.51 -12.32 -1.59
C LEU A 72 4.81 -11.51 -1.74
N THR A 73 4.81 -10.54 -2.66
CA THR A 73 5.94 -9.65 -2.96
C THR A 73 5.67 -8.21 -2.54
N HIS A 74 4.41 -7.78 -2.54
CA HIS A 74 3.97 -6.43 -2.19
C HIS A 74 2.85 -6.49 -1.16
N LEU A 75 3.01 -5.76 -0.06
CA LEU A 75 2.02 -5.66 1.01
C LEU A 75 1.85 -4.20 1.43
N ASN A 76 0.63 -3.68 1.32
CA ASN A 76 0.29 -2.38 1.86
C ASN A 76 -0.57 -2.51 3.11
N LEU A 77 -0.05 -2.00 4.23
CA LEU A 77 -0.71 -1.93 5.53
C LEU A 77 -0.87 -0.48 6.00
N SER A 78 -0.73 0.50 5.12
CA SER A 78 -0.87 1.91 5.47
C SER A 78 -2.23 2.21 6.13
N GLY A 79 -2.26 3.17 7.06
CA GLY A 79 -3.48 3.56 7.76
C GLY A 79 -4.06 2.50 8.71
N ASN A 80 -3.30 1.46 9.07
CA ASN A 80 -3.70 0.45 10.05
C ASN A 80 -3.20 0.76 11.47
N LYS A 81 -3.55 -0.09 12.44
CA LYS A 81 -3.23 0.08 13.87
C LYS A 81 -1.98 -0.71 14.29
N ILE A 82 -0.94 -0.67 13.48
CA ILE A 82 0.35 -1.33 13.75
C ILE A 82 1.18 -0.44 14.69
N LYS A 83 1.39 -0.88 15.94
CA LYS A 83 2.00 -0.06 17.00
C LYS A 83 3.50 -0.32 17.18
N ASP A 84 3.93 -1.55 17.02
CA ASP A 84 5.28 -1.98 17.35
C ASP A 84 5.87 -2.90 16.29
N LEU A 85 7.20 -3.02 16.32
CA LEU A 85 7.95 -3.88 15.42
C LEU A 85 7.67 -5.38 15.65
N GLY A 86 7.21 -5.77 16.84
CA GLY A 86 6.85 -7.16 17.14
C GLY A 86 5.63 -7.62 16.33
N THR A 87 4.72 -6.70 16.03
CA THR A 87 3.53 -6.95 15.21
C THR A 87 3.89 -7.35 13.77
N ILE A 88 4.97 -6.78 13.22
CA ILE A 88 5.45 -7.06 11.86
C ILE A 88 6.55 -8.13 11.80
N GLU A 89 7.12 -8.54 12.93
CA GLU A 89 8.13 -9.60 13.00
C GLU A 89 7.71 -10.89 12.24
N PRO A 90 6.45 -11.36 12.30
CA PRO A 90 6.04 -12.55 11.55
C PRO A 90 6.23 -12.45 10.03
N LEU A 91 6.24 -11.23 9.47
CA LEU A 91 6.45 -11.00 8.04
C LEU A 91 7.85 -11.44 7.57
N LYS A 92 8.80 -11.65 8.50
CA LYS A 92 10.13 -12.21 8.17
C LYS A 92 10.06 -13.57 7.48
N LYS A 93 8.97 -14.32 7.67
CA LYS A 93 8.73 -15.63 7.03
C LYS A 93 8.29 -15.51 5.56
N LEU A 94 7.88 -14.33 5.11
CA LEU A 94 7.59 -14.06 3.71
C LEU A 94 8.91 -13.76 3.01
N GLU A 95 9.59 -14.81 2.55
CA GLU A 95 10.92 -14.71 1.94
C GLU A 95 10.91 -13.91 0.62
N ASN A 96 9.77 -13.88 -0.06
CA ASN A 96 9.56 -13.18 -1.32
C ASN A 96 9.10 -11.72 -1.16
N LEU A 97 8.86 -11.24 0.06
CA LEU A 97 8.35 -9.89 0.30
C LEU A 97 9.42 -8.85 -0.02
N LYS A 98 9.16 -8.01 -1.04
CA LYS A 98 10.08 -6.99 -1.54
C LYS A 98 9.66 -5.58 -1.14
N SER A 99 8.36 -5.31 -1.10
CA SER A 99 7.81 -3.99 -0.79
C SER A 99 6.78 -4.08 0.34
N LEU A 100 6.93 -3.19 1.32
CA LEU A 100 6.05 -3.06 2.47
C LEU A 100 5.74 -1.58 2.67
N ASP A 101 4.47 -1.25 2.79
CA ASP A 101 4.01 0.10 3.13
C ASP A 101 3.32 0.06 4.50
N LEU A 102 3.81 0.88 5.42
CA LEU A 102 3.32 1.06 6.78
C LEU A 102 3.01 2.54 7.06
N PHE A 103 2.91 3.37 6.01
CA PHE A 103 2.62 4.79 6.16
C PHE A 103 1.37 5.02 7.01
N ASN A 104 1.37 6.08 7.81
CA ASN A 104 0.26 6.40 8.71
C ASN A 104 -0.09 5.27 9.72
N CYS A 105 0.88 4.43 10.11
CA CYS A 105 0.79 3.53 11.26
C CYS A 105 1.56 4.10 12.46
N GLU A 106 1.14 3.76 13.68
CA GLU A 106 1.79 4.21 14.93
C GLU A 106 3.29 3.81 15.00
N VAL A 107 3.66 2.67 14.41
CA VAL A 107 5.05 2.17 14.35
C VAL A 107 6.02 3.13 13.64
N THR A 108 5.51 3.97 12.73
CA THR A 108 6.34 4.93 11.96
C THR A 108 6.88 6.06 12.85
N ASN A 109 6.28 6.29 14.02
CA ASN A 109 6.71 7.31 14.98
C ASN A 109 7.88 6.84 15.89
N LEU A 110 8.31 5.58 15.75
CA LEU A 110 9.43 5.05 16.52
C LEU A 110 10.76 5.62 16.02
N ASN A 111 11.69 5.86 16.94
CA ASN A 111 13.05 6.25 16.58
C ASN A 111 13.73 5.15 15.75
N ASP A 112 14.51 5.57 14.74
CA ASP A 112 15.23 4.67 13.84
C ASP A 112 14.31 3.63 13.19
N TYR A 113 13.03 3.97 12.97
CA TYR A 113 12.00 3.08 12.44
C TYR A 113 12.46 2.34 11.18
N ARG A 114 12.88 3.07 10.14
CA ARG A 114 13.30 2.48 8.86
C ARG A 114 14.47 1.50 9.04
N GLU A 115 15.51 1.91 9.77
CA GLU A 115 16.69 1.07 10.02
C GLU A 115 16.31 -0.22 10.76
N ASN A 116 15.46 -0.10 11.78
CA ASN A 116 14.99 -1.24 12.57
C ASN A 116 14.12 -2.19 11.74
N VAL A 117 13.26 -1.67 10.86
CA VAL A 117 12.47 -2.50 9.93
C VAL A 117 13.37 -3.23 8.95
N PHE A 118 14.32 -2.55 8.29
CA PHE A 118 15.24 -3.21 7.36
C PHE A 118 16.15 -4.23 8.03
N LYS A 119 16.50 -4.02 9.31
CA LYS A 119 17.24 -5.00 10.11
C LYS A 119 16.39 -6.22 10.50
N LEU A 120 15.11 -6.00 10.78
CA LEU A 120 14.15 -7.05 11.13
C LEU A 120 13.75 -7.89 9.91
N LEU A 121 13.57 -7.23 8.76
CA LEU A 121 13.11 -7.78 7.49
C LEU A 121 14.20 -7.57 6.42
N PRO A 122 15.32 -8.35 6.46
CA PRO A 122 16.44 -8.15 5.55
C PRO A 122 16.11 -8.43 4.08
N GLN A 123 15.06 -9.22 3.80
CA GLN A 123 14.58 -9.49 2.44
C GLN A 123 13.93 -8.27 1.78
N LEU A 124 13.50 -7.27 2.58
CA LEU A 124 12.78 -6.12 2.09
C LEU A 124 13.70 -5.21 1.27
N THR A 125 13.22 -4.76 0.12
CA THR A 125 13.92 -3.83 -0.77
C THR A 125 13.39 -2.42 -0.59
N TYR A 126 12.06 -2.27 -0.53
CA TYR A 126 11.36 -1.00 -0.42
C TYR A 126 10.49 -0.95 0.83
N LEU A 127 10.56 0.17 1.54
CA LEU A 127 9.73 0.48 2.69
C LEU A 127 9.10 1.85 2.47
N ASP A 128 7.77 1.94 2.56
CA ASP A 128 6.99 3.17 2.35
C ASP A 128 7.32 3.87 1.02
N GLY A 129 7.58 3.09 -0.04
CA GLY A 129 7.92 3.60 -1.37
C GLY A 129 9.39 3.94 -1.60
N TYR A 130 10.28 3.77 -0.61
CA TYR A 130 11.71 4.10 -0.74
C TYR A 130 12.63 2.94 -0.34
N ASP A 131 13.77 2.80 -1.00
CA ASP A 131 14.81 1.84 -0.64
C ASP A 131 15.68 2.30 0.56
N ARG A 132 16.77 1.57 0.82
CA ARG A 132 17.73 1.88 1.90
C ARG A 132 18.56 3.15 1.65
N ASP A 133 18.66 3.60 0.40
CA ASP A 133 19.39 4.79 -0.03
C ASP A 133 18.44 5.98 -0.29
N ASP A 134 17.19 5.91 0.19
CA ASP A 134 16.12 6.88 -0.04
C ASP A 134 15.78 7.10 -1.53
N LYS A 135 15.99 6.07 -2.38
CA LYS A 135 15.54 6.09 -3.76
C LYS A 135 14.11 5.58 -3.86
N GLU A 136 13.29 6.34 -4.56
CA GLU A 136 11.90 5.99 -4.84
C GLU A 136 11.82 4.67 -5.62
N ALA A 137 10.88 3.82 -5.21
CA ALA A 137 10.57 2.60 -5.92
C ALA A 137 10.06 2.93 -7.33
N PRO A 138 10.44 2.15 -8.36
CA PRO A 138 9.83 2.30 -9.68
C PRO A 138 8.32 2.05 -9.57
N ASP A 139 7.52 2.76 -10.37
CA ASP A 139 6.07 2.58 -10.42
C ASP A 139 5.75 1.08 -10.54
N SER A 140 5.04 0.55 -9.54
CA SER A 140 4.82 -0.91 -9.38
C SER A 140 4.00 -1.54 -10.53
N ASP A 141 3.42 -0.72 -11.41
CA ASP A 141 2.71 -1.15 -12.62
C ASP A 141 3.66 -1.36 -13.82
N ALA A 142 4.92 -0.90 -13.73
CA ALA A 142 5.93 -1.03 -14.78
C ALA A 142 6.70 -2.36 -14.70
N GLU A 143 6.59 -3.12 -13.60
CA GLU A 143 7.01 -4.52 -13.57
C GLU A 143 5.97 -5.38 -14.27
N GLY A 144 5.91 -5.23 -15.60
CA GLY A 144 5.28 -6.19 -16.48
C GLY A 144 5.77 -7.57 -16.09
N TYR A 145 4.81 -8.42 -15.71
CA TYR A 145 4.93 -9.86 -15.46
C TYR A 145 6.29 -10.39 -15.92
N VAL A 146 7.21 -10.60 -14.97
CA VAL A 146 8.32 -11.52 -15.22
C VAL A 146 7.65 -12.89 -15.36
N GLU A 147 7.24 -13.21 -16.60
CA GLU A 147 6.83 -14.55 -16.96
C GLU A 147 8.01 -15.47 -16.64
N GLY A 148 7.72 -16.50 -15.85
CA GLY A 148 8.46 -17.76 -15.85
C GLY A 148 9.97 -17.64 -15.66
N LEU A 149 10.41 -17.34 -14.45
CA LEU A 149 11.63 -17.99 -13.96
C LEU A 149 11.21 -19.19 -13.13
N ASP A 150 10.71 -20.21 -13.83
CA ASP A 150 10.87 -21.59 -13.41
C ASP A 150 11.14 -22.44 -14.65
N ASP A 151 12.38 -22.92 -14.67
CA ASP A 151 12.90 -24.18 -15.21
C ASP A 151 13.29 -24.38 -16.68
N GLU A 152 14.56 -24.80 -16.77
CA GLU A 152 15.24 -25.65 -17.76
C GLU A 152 15.94 -25.03 -19.00
N GLU A 153 17.27 -25.05 -18.89
CA GLU A 153 18.29 -25.43 -19.88
C GLU A 153 18.62 -24.47 -21.04
N GLU A 154 19.93 -24.16 -21.10
CA GLU A 154 20.79 -23.85 -22.25
C GLU A 154 20.14 -23.30 -23.53
N ASP A 155 20.47 -22.05 -23.89
CA ASP A 155 21.17 -21.76 -25.16
C ASP A 155 21.57 -20.27 -25.23
N GLU A 156 22.85 -20.04 -25.57
CA GLU A 156 23.39 -18.73 -25.92
C GLU A 156 22.76 -18.20 -27.23
N ASP A 157 22.89 -16.89 -27.45
CA ASP A 157 22.63 -16.17 -28.71
C ASP A 157 21.23 -15.56 -28.93
N VAL A 158 21.00 -14.35 -28.38
CA VAL A 158 20.11 -13.37 -29.05
C VAL A 158 20.61 -11.91 -28.89
N LEU A 159 21.76 -11.60 -29.51
CA LEU A 159 22.13 -10.21 -29.86
C LEU A 159 22.38 -10.13 -31.37
N SER A 160 21.36 -9.76 -32.16
CA SER A 160 21.50 -8.99 -33.41
C SER A 160 20.20 -8.92 -34.22
N LEU A 161 19.35 -7.94 -33.94
CA LEU A 161 18.37 -7.45 -34.91
C LEU A 161 18.37 -5.92 -34.97
N VAL A 162 19.51 -5.36 -35.39
CA VAL A 162 19.53 -4.12 -36.16
C VAL A 162 19.87 -4.51 -37.60
N LYS A 163 18.84 -4.71 -38.42
CA LYS A 163 18.99 -4.76 -39.87
C LYS A 163 18.33 -3.52 -40.46
N ASP A 164 19.19 -2.58 -40.81
CA ASP A 164 19.25 -1.90 -42.11
C ASP A 164 17.93 -1.80 -42.87
N ARG A 165 17.44 -0.57 -43.01
CA ARG A 165 16.58 -0.21 -44.13
C ARG A 165 17.03 1.12 -44.74
N ASP A 166 17.77 0.97 -45.83
CA ASP A 166 18.18 1.99 -46.78
C ASP A 166 16.99 2.78 -47.39
N ASP A 167 17.29 4.05 -47.66
CA ASP A 167 16.91 4.90 -48.80
C ASP A 167 15.46 4.92 -49.31
N LYS A 168 14.89 6.13 -49.46
CA LYS A 168 14.75 6.83 -50.77
C LYS A 168 14.41 8.32 -50.59
N GLU A 169 15.34 9.18 -51.01
CA GLU A 169 15.06 10.54 -51.46
C GLU A 169 14.27 10.57 -52.77
N ALA A 170 13.39 11.57 -52.92
CA ALA A 170 13.09 12.28 -54.18
C ALA A 170 12.22 13.54 -53.88
N PRO A 171 12.23 14.58 -54.75
CA PRO A 171 12.32 15.99 -54.33
C PRO A 171 11.16 16.92 -54.78
N ASP A 172 11.29 18.19 -54.37
CA ASP A 172 10.76 19.46 -54.92
C ASP A 172 9.25 19.70 -55.07
N SER A 173 8.76 20.77 -54.43
CA SER A 173 8.40 22.00 -55.17
C SER A 173 7.99 23.15 -54.25
N ASP A 174 8.51 24.31 -54.62
CA ASP A 174 8.30 25.63 -54.03
C ASP A 174 6.83 26.07 -54.02
N ALA A 175 6.39 26.64 -52.90
CA ALA A 175 5.27 27.58 -52.87
C ALA A 175 5.40 28.53 -51.68
N GLU A 176 6.15 29.61 -51.89
CA GLU A 176 6.08 30.85 -51.12
C GLU A 176 4.69 31.49 -51.30
N GLY A 177 4.03 31.84 -50.19
CA GLY A 177 2.73 32.49 -50.19
C GLY A 177 2.38 33.07 -48.82
N TYR A 178 2.79 34.32 -48.60
CA TYR A 178 2.31 35.25 -47.59
C TYR A 178 0.80 35.13 -47.29
N VAL A 179 0.39 35.23 -46.01
CA VAL A 179 -0.50 36.28 -45.48
C VAL A 179 -0.66 36.14 -43.95
N GLU A 180 -0.75 37.31 -43.34
CA GLU A 180 -0.77 37.70 -41.93
C GLU A 180 -1.95 37.17 -41.09
N GLY A 181 -1.73 37.10 -39.77
CA GLY A 181 -2.54 37.85 -38.80
C GLY A 181 -3.65 37.10 -38.06
N LEU A 182 -3.88 37.58 -36.82
CA LEU A 182 -4.88 37.23 -35.81
C LEU A 182 -4.37 36.14 -34.83
N ASP A 183 -3.75 36.52 -33.70
CA ASP A 183 -4.38 37.10 -32.49
C ASP A 183 -5.68 36.38 -32.12
N ASP A 184 -5.63 35.61 -31.04
CA ASP A 184 -6.61 35.65 -29.96
C ASP A 184 -6.03 34.94 -28.73
N GLU A 185 -5.65 35.78 -27.76
CA GLU A 185 -5.54 35.46 -26.34
C GLU A 185 -6.94 35.24 -25.78
N GLU A 186 -7.10 34.27 -24.88
CA GLU A 186 -8.05 34.26 -23.73
C GLU A 186 -7.51 33.10 -22.84
N GLU A 187 -6.73 33.35 -21.77
CA GLU A 187 -7.17 33.81 -20.44
C GLU A 187 -8.48 33.16 -19.97
N ASP A 188 -8.39 32.32 -18.94
CA ASP A 188 -9.42 32.20 -17.90
C ASP A 188 -8.73 31.60 -16.66
N GLU A 189 -8.36 32.51 -15.76
CA GLU A 189 -8.00 32.30 -14.36
C GLU A 189 -9.31 32.15 -13.57
N ASP A 190 -9.51 31.05 -12.85
CA ASP A 190 -10.53 30.96 -11.80
C ASP A 190 -9.83 30.89 -10.44
N GLU A 191 -9.65 32.05 -9.83
CA GLU A 191 -9.40 32.24 -8.39
C GLU A 191 -10.72 32.10 -7.64
N GLU A 192 -10.83 31.10 -6.75
CA GLU A 192 -11.94 31.03 -5.79
C GLU A 192 -11.47 31.57 -4.42
N GLU A 193 -11.83 32.84 -4.20
CA GLU A 193 -11.75 33.60 -2.96
C GLU A 193 -12.80 33.08 -1.96
N TYR A 194 -12.36 32.40 -0.88
CA TYR A 194 -13.22 32.12 0.27
C TYR A 194 -13.02 33.19 1.32
N ASP A 195 -14.02 34.07 1.40
CA ASP A 195 -14.12 35.17 2.33
C ASP A 195 -14.55 34.72 3.73
N ASP A 196 -14.16 35.58 4.66
CA ASP A 196 -14.20 35.58 6.11
C ASP A 196 -15.60 35.33 6.72
N ASP A 197 -15.66 34.54 7.79
CA ASP A 197 -16.66 34.78 8.85
C ASP A 197 -16.16 34.19 10.19
N ALA A 198 -15.44 35.04 10.91
CA ALA A 198 -15.21 34.91 12.33
C ALA A 198 -16.52 35.09 13.12
N GLN A 199 -16.89 34.10 13.93
CA GLN A 199 -17.63 34.37 15.16
C GLN A 199 -17.01 33.66 16.36
N VAL A 200 -16.47 34.51 17.23
CA VAL A 200 -16.11 34.29 18.61
C VAL A 200 -17.39 34.07 19.42
N VAL A 201 -17.46 32.98 20.18
CA VAL A 201 -18.25 32.90 21.41
C VAL A 201 -17.38 32.23 22.47
N GLU A 202 -16.89 33.07 23.37
CA GLU A 202 -16.51 32.70 24.74
C GLU A 202 -17.80 32.39 25.53
N ASP A 203 -17.76 31.37 26.39
CA ASP A 203 -18.57 31.19 27.61
C ASP A 203 -17.95 29.95 28.30
N GLU A 204 -17.02 30.13 29.24
CA GLU A 204 -17.22 30.23 30.71
C GLU A 204 -17.69 28.93 31.38
N GLU A 205 -16.80 28.44 32.25
CA GLU A 205 -17.00 27.83 33.58
C GLU A 205 -18.01 26.68 33.75
N ASP A 206 -17.52 25.53 34.25
CA ASP A 206 -18.04 24.99 35.51
C ASP A 206 -17.03 24.03 36.15
N GLU A 207 -16.71 24.36 37.40
CA GLU A 207 -15.87 23.66 38.36
C GLU A 207 -16.61 22.48 39.01
N GLU A 208 -15.81 21.47 39.40
CA GLU A 208 -15.94 20.57 40.56
C GLU A 208 -17.25 19.79 40.83
N GLU A 209 -17.11 18.47 41.01
CA GLU A 209 -17.46 17.87 42.31
C GLU A 209 -16.74 16.52 42.51
N GLU A 210 -16.12 16.38 43.68
CA GLU A 210 -15.55 15.16 44.23
C GLU A 210 -16.66 14.17 44.60
N GLU A 211 -16.41 12.86 44.51
CA GLU A 211 -17.04 11.93 45.45
C GLU A 211 -16.03 10.84 45.86
N GLU A 212 -15.58 10.95 47.10
CA GLU A 212 -14.96 9.87 47.87
C GLU A 212 -15.98 8.73 48.07
N GLY A 213 -15.53 7.49 47.90
CA GLY A 213 -16.31 6.30 48.21
C GLY A 213 -15.45 5.27 48.92
N GLU A 214 -15.73 5.12 50.21
CA GLU A 214 -15.00 4.38 51.23
C GLU A 214 -14.90 2.85 51.02
N GLU A 215 -13.82 2.32 51.59
CA GLU A 215 -13.49 0.98 52.10
C GLU A 215 -14.65 -0.02 52.32
N GLU A 216 -14.45 -1.30 51.96
CA GLU A 216 -14.82 -2.42 52.87
C GLU A 216 -13.81 -3.59 52.76
N ASP A 217 -13.11 -3.81 53.88
CA ASP A 217 -12.45 -5.04 54.29
C ASP A 217 -13.40 -6.25 54.21
N VAL A 218 -12.95 -7.36 53.60
CA VAL A 218 -13.43 -8.70 54.01
C VAL A 218 -12.23 -9.63 54.15
N SER A 219 -11.82 -9.78 55.41
CA SER A 219 -11.07 -10.92 55.92
C SER A 219 -11.80 -12.23 55.62
N GLY A 220 -11.06 -13.23 55.13
CA GLY A 220 -11.53 -14.60 54.96
C GLY A 220 -10.37 -15.58 55.03
N GLU A 221 -9.73 -15.67 56.19
CA GLU A 221 -9.12 -16.93 56.63
C GLU A 221 -10.26 -17.87 57.03
N GLU A 222 -10.28 -19.10 56.53
CA GLU A 222 -10.56 -20.30 57.33
C GLU A 222 -10.26 -21.58 56.51
N GLU A 223 -9.31 -22.33 57.07
CA GLU A 223 -9.03 -23.80 57.06
C GLU A 223 -9.03 -24.64 55.76
#